data_AF-A0A3R7UNX3-F1
#
_entry.id   AF-A0A3R7UNX3-F1
#
_cell.length_a   1.000
_cell.length_b   1.000
_cell.length_c   1.000
_cell.angle_alpha   90.00
_cell.angle_beta   90.00
_cell.angle_gamma   90.00
#
_symmetry.space_group_name_H-M   'P 1'
#
loop_
_entity.id
_entity.type
_entity.pdbx_description
1 polymer ?
#
loop_
_entity_poly.entity_id
_entity_poly.type
_entity_poly.pdbx_seq_one_letter_code
_entity_poly.pdbx_strand_id
1 'polypeptide(L)' 'MAVDKFPIEAGHIMLFARSIGDANPIYYDESYAKTTEPGAVVAPPTFVQASAQFDPDYFLRPK' A
#
# COMPACT_ATOMS: atom_id res chain seq x y z
N MET A 1 8.42 -2.34 14.89
CA MET A 1 9.21 -1.11 14.61
C MET A 1 9.13 -0.84 13.11
N ALA A 2 9.30 0.41 12.68
CA ALA A 2 9.39 0.68 11.24
C ALA A 2 10.67 0.02 10.69
N VAL A 3 10.53 -0.71 9.59
CA VAL A 3 11.67 -1.27 8.85
C VAL A 3 12.56 -0.14 8.33
N ASP A 4 13.86 -0.37 8.20
CA ASP A 4 14.82 0.64 7.71
C ASP A 4 14.43 1.20 6.33
N LYS A 5 13.81 0.36 5.48
CA LYS A 5 13.32 0.76 4.17
C LYS A 5 12.00 0.06 3.86
N PHE A 6 10.96 0.86 3.61
CA PHE A 6 9.66 0.38 3.11
C PHE A 6 9.35 1.07 1.77
N PRO A 7 9.65 0.42 0.62
CA PRO A 7 9.34 1.00 -0.68
C PRO A 7 7.83 1.04 -0.89
N ILE A 8 7.33 2.21 -1.30
CA ILE A 8 5.93 2.44 -1.63
C ILE A 8 5.82 2.58 -3.14
N GLU A 9 5.04 1.70 -3.76
CA GLU A 9 4.84 1.65 -5.20
C GLU A 9 3.38 1.30 -5.54
N ALA A 10 2.89 1.77 -6.68
CA ALA A 10 1.46 1.74 -7.03
C ALA A 10 0.88 0.32 -7.13
N GLY A 11 1.65 -0.65 -7.61
CA GLY A 11 1.29 -2.06 -7.66
C GLY A 11 1.07 -2.66 -6.27
N HIS A 12 1.94 -2.36 -5.31
CA HIS A 12 1.84 -2.83 -3.94
C HIS A 12 0.63 -2.21 -3.24
N ILE A 13 0.39 -0.91 -3.46
CA ILE A 13 -0.83 -0.22 -3.01
C ILE A 13 -2.08 -0.91 -3.56
N MET A 14 -2.13 -1.16 -4.88
CA MET A 14 -3.24 -1.84 -5.55
C MET A 14 -3.45 -3.26 -4.99
N LEU A 15 -2.38 -4.04 -4.82
CA LEU A 15 -2.46 -5.41 -4.29
C LEU A 15 -2.95 -5.41 -2.84
N PHE A 16 -2.48 -4.48 -2.02
CA PHE A 16 -2.94 -4.32 -0.65
C PHE A 16 -4.45 -4.00 -0.60
N ALA A 17 -4.90 -2.98 -1.35
CA ALA A 17 -6.31 -2.60 -1.43
C ALA A 17 -7.19 -3.80 -1.86
N ARG A 18 -6.78 -4.56 -2.89
CA ARG A 18 -7.46 -5.78 -3.33
C ARG A 18 -7.50 -6.87 -2.25
N SER A 19 -6.40 -7.07 -1.52
CA SER A 19 -6.31 -8.12 -0.49
C SER A 19 -7.26 -7.90 0.69
N ILE A 20 -7.58 -6.64 1.00
CA ILE A 20 -8.53 -6.26 2.06
C ILE A 20 -9.93 -5.95 1.53
N GLY A 21 -10.15 -6.06 0.22
CA GLY A 21 -11.45 -5.78 -0.41
C GLY A 21 -11.82 -4.29 -0.47
N ASP A 22 -10.85 -3.38 -0.39
CA ASP A 22 -11.09 -1.94 -0.53
C ASP A 22 -11.13 -1.55 -2.01
N ALA A 23 -12.33 -1.22 -2.48
CA ALA A 23 -12.62 -0.90 -3.87
C ALA A 23 -12.46 0.60 -4.20
N ASN A 24 -11.92 1.43 -3.30
CA ASN A 24 -11.74 2.85 -3.58
C ASN A 24 -10.75 3.07 -4.74
N PRO A 25 -11.19 3.69 -5.86
CA PRO A 25 -10.35 3.86 -7.05
C PRO A 25 -9.14 4.76 -6.82
N ILE A 26 -9.09 5.57 -5.75
CA ILE A 26 -7.94 6.41 -5.42
C ILE A 26 -6.64 5.59 -5.19
N TYR A 27 -6.76 4.29 -4.92
CA TYR A 27 -5.64 3.39 -4.64
C TYR A 27 -5.08 2.69 -5.88
N TYR A 28 -5.70 2.81 -7.05
CA TYR A 28 -5.24 2.06 -8.24
C TYR A 28 -5.56 2.70 -9.59
N ASP A 29 -6.46 3.68 -9.67
CA ASP A 29 -6.82 4.37 -10.91
C ASP A 29 -6.16 5.75 -10.95
N GLU A 30 -5.06 5.85 -11.71
CA GLU A 30 -4.34 7.12 -11.89
C GLU A 30 -5.19 8.20 -12.57
N SER A 31 -6.12 7.82 -13.45
CA SER A 31 -6.98 8.79 -14.15
C SER A 31 -8.01 9.37 -13.19
N TYR A 32 -8.60 8.53 -12.34
CA TYR A 32 -9.47 8.98 -11.26
C TYR A 32 -8.70 9.84 -10.26
N ALA A 33 -7.53 9.39 -9.80
CA ALA A 33 -6.75 10.09 -8.80
C ALA A 33 -6.33 11.51 -9.22
N LYS A 34 -6.04 11.73 -10.52
CA LYS A 34 -5.77 13.07 -11.09
C LYS A 34 -6.93 14.06 -10.93
N THR A 35 -8.15 13.58 -10.74
CA THR A 35 -9.35 14.43 -10.51
C THR A 35 -9.57 14.78 -9.04
N THR A 36 -8.80 14.17 -8.13
CA THR A 36 -8.89 14.36 -6.68
C THR A 36 -7.81 15.32 -6.18
N GLU A 37 -7.93 15.82 -4.95
CA GLU A 37 -6.95 16.72 -4.33
C GLU A 37 -5.51 16.16 -4.33
N PRO A 38 -5.25 14.86 -4.01
CA PRO A 38 -3.90 14.32 -4.09
C PRO A 38 -3.28 14.32 -5.50
N GLY A 39 -4.09 14.32 -6.56
CA GLY A 39 -3.64 14.30 -7.95
C GLY A 39 -2.87 13.03 -8.39
N ALA A 40 -2.74 12.04 -7.52
CA ALA A 40 -1.98 10.81 -7.73
C ALA A 40 -2.51 9.67 -6.85
N VAL A 41 -2.16 8.44 -7.18
CA VAL A 41 -2.48 7.27 -6.35
C VAL A 41 -1.81 7.43 -4.99
N VAL A 42 -2.59 7.25 -3.92
CA VAL A 42 -2.11 7.31 -2.53
C VAL A 42 -2.20 5.94 -1.87
N ALA A 43 -1.41 5.72 -0.84
CA ALA A 43 -1.53 4.50 -0.05
C ALA A 43 -2.74 4.59 0.92
N PRO A 44 -3.51 3.50 1.11
CA PRO A 44 -4.50 3.41 2.18
C PRO A 44 -3.89 3.77 3.55
N PRO A 45 -4.63 4.39 4.48
CA PRO A 45 -4.09 4.73 5.81
C PRO A 45 -3.53 3.53 6.59
N THR A 46 -4.04 2.32 6.32
CA THR A 46 -3.58 1.06 6.94
C THR A 46 -2.47 0.36 6.18
N PHE A 47 -2.03 0.87 5.02
CA PHE A 47 -0.99 0.27 4.16
C PHE A 47 0.35 0.07 4.88
N VAL A 48 0.63 0.86 5.92
CA VAL A 48 1.81 0.69 6.78
C VAL A 48 1.92 -0.71 7.38
N GLN A 49 0.83 -1.48 7.50
CA GLN A 49 0.86 -2.87 7.92
C GLN A 49 1.65 -3.76 6.95
N ALA A 50 1.69 -3.42 5.65
CA ALA A 50 2.45 -4.17 4.66
C ALA A 50 3.97 -4.06 4.86
N SER A 51 4.46 -3.10 5.66
CA SER A 51 5.87 -2.99 6.01
C SER A 51 6.39 -4.23 6.75
N ALA A 52 5.51 -4.98 7.40
CA ALA A 52 5.84 -6.22 8.09
C ALA A 52 6.53 -7.27 7.18
N GLN A 53 6.24 -7.27 5.87
CA GLN A 53 6.90 -8.17 4.92
C GLN A 53 8.37 -7.81 4.67
N PHE A 54 8.77 -6.59 4.99
CA PHE A 54 10.14 -6.09 4.81
C PHE A 54 10.99 -6.25 6.08
N ASP A 55 10.37 -6.58 7.22
CA ASP A 55 11.07 -6.88 8.47
C ASP A 55 11.53 -8.35 8.42
N PRO A 56 12.84 -8.66 8.43
CA PRO A 56 13.35 -10.03 8.39
C PRO A 56 13.00 -10.85 9.63
N ASP A 57 12.72 -10.18 10.75
CA ASP A 57 12.45 -10.82 12.04
C ASP A 57 10.95 -10.84 12.38
N TYR A 58 10.08 -10.42 11.45
CA TYR A 58 8.64 -10.42 11.66
C TYR A 58 8.06 -11.84 11.79
N PHE A 59 7.37 -12.10 12.90
CA PHE A 59 6.96 -13.45 13.28
C PHE A 59 5.98 -14.14 12.31
N LEU A 60 5.24 -13.39 11.48
CA LEU A 60 4.35 -13.92 10.45
C LEU A 60 4.93 -13.88 9.04
N ARG A 61 6.17 -13.41 8.86
CA ARG A 61 6.80 -13.36 7.55
C ARG A 61 7.17 -14.79 7.12
N PRO A 62 6.80 -15.22 5.89
CA PRO A 62 7.25 -16.51 5.35
C PRO A 62 8.79 -16.61 5.33
N LYS A 63 9.33 -17.78 5.69
CA LYS A 63 10.77 -18.09 5.71
C LYS A 63 11.19 -18.89 4.49
#